data_AF-A0A7S4J1C1-F1
#
_entry.id   AF-A0A7S4J1C1-F1
#
_cell.length_a   1.000
_cell.length_b   1.000
_cell.length_c   1.000
_cell.angle_alpha   90.00
_cell.angle_beta   90.00
_cell.angle_gamma   90.00
#
_symmetry.space_group_name_H-M   'P 1'
#
loop_
_entity.id
_entity.type
_entity.pdbx_description
1 polymer ?
#
loop_
_entity_poly.entity_id
_entity_poly.type
_entity_poly.pdbx_seq_one_letter_code
_entity_poly.pdbx_strand_id
1 'polypeptide(L)'
;GALYAGSVGLADPISDPSECLTPSHEANLYSVSKFFTACCVLKLSEGGKIKLTDRARDYCPEELAELLNECTVEDLMTHQGGAPNPLPLNWVHSPDETIDETE
;
A
#
# COMPACT_ATOMS: atom_id res chain seq x y z
N GLY A 1 7.72 24.27 12.29
CA GLY A 1 6.39 23.61 12.36
C GLY A 1 5.64 23.88 11.06
N ALA A 2 4.53 23.19 10.83
CA ALA A 2 3.66 23.45 9.67
C ALA A 2 3.18 24.92 9.70
N LEU A 3 3.26 25.61 8.56
CA LEU A 3 2.78 26.99 8.42
C LEU A 3 1.26 27.08 8.29
N TYR A 4 0.60 25.98 7.92
CA TYR A 4 -0.84 25.85 7.81
C TYR A 4 -1.27 24.41 8.12
N ALA A 5 -2.36 24.26 8.86
CA ALA A 5 -3.08 23.02 9.06
C ALA A 5 -4.56 23.35 9.28
N GLY A 6 -5.43 22.81 8.43
CA GLY A 6 -6.86 23.04 8.49
C GLY A 6 -7.61 21.92 7.77
N SER A 7 -8.89 21.79 8.08
CA SER A 7 -9.80 20.76 7.57
C SER A 7 -11.16 21.39 7.28
N VAL A 8 -11.94 20.75 6.40
CA VAL A 8 -13.29 21.17 6.05
C VAL A 8 -14.16 19.92 5.92
N GLY A 9 -15.39 19.98 6.43
CA GLY A 9 -16.37 18.88 6.34
C GLY A 9 -16.55 18.13 7.66
N LEU A 10 -17.28 17.02 7.57
CA LEU A 10 -17.59 16.12 8.69
C LEU A 10 -16.72 14.86 8.60
N ALA A 11 -16.33 14.31 9.74
CA ALA A 11 -15.53 13.09 9.81
C ALA A 11 -16.37 11.84 9.53
N ASP A 12 -17.56 11.74 10.12
CA ASP A 12 -18.52 10.67 9.88
C ASP A 12 -19.93 11.24 9.57
N PRO A 13 -20.22 11.56 8.30
CA PRO A 13 -21.51 12.16 7.95
C PRO A 13 -22.71 11.20 8.08
N ILE A 14 -22.50 9.89 8.26
CA ILE A 14 -23.58 8.90 8.31
C ILE A 14 -23.92 8.56 9.76
N SER A 15 -22.94 8.17 10.56
CA SER A 15 -23.16 7.70 11.93
C SER A 15 -23.11 8.82 12.96
N ASP A 16 -22.31 9.88 12.72
CA ASP A 16 -22.22 11.05 13.60
C ASP A 16 -22.07 12.37 12.82
N PRO A 17 -23.17 12.93 12.28
CA PRO A 17 -23.13 14.16 11.51
C PRO A 17 -22.78 15.41 12.35
N SER A 18 -22.55 15.27 13.66
CA SER A 18 -22.07 16.34 14.53
C SER A 18 -20.54 16.42 14.60
N GLU A 19 -19.83 15.39 14.13
CA GLU A 19 -18.38 15.32 14.19
C GLU A 19 -17.72 16.08 13.02
N CYS A 20 -17.08 17.21 13.34
CA CYS A 20 -16.28 17.97 12.37
C CYS A 20 -14.95 17.27 12.08
N LEU A 21 -14.56 17.23 10.81
CA LEU A 21 -13.23 16.77 10.41
C LEU A 21 -12.16 17.70 10.99
N THR A 22 -11.08 17.13 11.52
CA THR A 22 -9.91 17.86 12.05
C THR A 22 -8.62 17.32 11.42
N PRO A 23 -7.51 18.09 11.41
CA PRO A 23 -6.23 17.59 10.90
C PRO A 23 -5.64 16.39 11.67
N SER A 24 -6.20 16.02 12.83
CA SER A 24 -5.77 14.88 13.63
C SER A 24 -6.57 13.61 13.38
N HIS A 25 -7.61 13.64 12.54
CA HIS A 25 -8.35 12.43 12.18
C HIS A 25 -7.47 11.46 11.40
N GLU A 26 -7.62 10.18 11.72
CA GLU A 26 -6.99 9.11 10.97
C GLU A 26 -7.82 8.79 9.72
N ALA A 27 -7.13 8.52 8.61
CA ALA A 27 -7.77 8.13 7.36
C ALA A 27 -6.90 7.08 6.66
N ASN A 28 -7.54 6.22 5.87
CA ASN A 28 -6.83 5.28 5.03
C ASN A 28 -5.97 6.03 4.00
N LEU A 29 -4.66 5.79 4.04
CA LEU A 29 -3.69 6.43 3.14
C LEU A 29 -3.62 5.77 1.75
N TYR A 30 -4.26 4.61 1.58
CA TYR A 30 -4.31 3.85 0.32
C TYR A 30 -2.93 3.70 -0.33
N SER A 31 -2.77 4.09 -1.59
CA SER A 31 -1.52 3.93 -2.33
C SER A 31 -0.35 4.76 -1.80
N VAL A 32 -0.59 5.75 -0.92
CA VAL A 32 0.52 6.43 -0.22
C VAL A 32 1.31 5.44 0.63
N SER A 33 0.70 4.34 1.10
CA SER A 33 1.40 3.25 1.79
C SER A 33 2.55 2.64 0.96
N LYS A 34 2.50 2.70 -0.39
CA LYS A 34 3.62 2.22 -1.26
C LYS A 34 4.91 3.02 -1.04
N PHE A 35 4.79 4.31 -0.71
CA PHE A 35 5.96 5.13 -0.38
C PHE A 35 6.69 4.60 0.86
N PHE A 36 5.94 4.25 1.91
CA PHE A 36 6.52 3.65 3.12
C PHE A 36 7.14 2.29 2.83
N THR A 37 6.50 1.45 2.01
CA THR A 37 7.09 0.18 1.55
C THR A 37 8.40 0.40 0.81
N ALA A 38 8.46 1.36 -0.11
CA ALA A 38 9.69 1.73 -0.82
C ALA A 38 10.79 2.19 0.14
N CYS A 39 10.47 3.02 1.13
CA CYS A 39 11.42 3.41 2.17
C CYS A 39 11.96 2.20 2.93
N CYS A 40 11.10 1.25 3.33
CA CYS A 40 11.53 0.02 4.00
C CYS A 40 12.52 -0.79 3.14
N VAL A 41 12.25 -0.95 1.84
CA VAL A 41 13.15 -1.65 0.92
C VAL A 41 14.50 -0.93 0.83
N LEU A 42 14.50 0.40 0.70
CA LEU A 42 15.74 1.18 0.67
C LEU A 42 16.54 1.09 1.98
N LYS A 43 15.87 1.10 3.14
CA LYS A 43 16.53 0.89 4.44
C LYS A 43 17.16 -0.50 4.56
N LEU A 44 16.50 -1.54 4.04
CA LEU A 44 17.06 -2.89 3.98
C LEU A 44 18.26 -2.95 3.02
N SER A 45 18.20 -2.20 1.92
CA SER A 45 19.29 -2.12 0.95
C SER A 45 20.51 -1.39 1.48
N GLU A 46 20.32 -0.26 2.16
CA GLU A 46 21.39 0.43 2.91
C GLU A 46 22.06 -0.50 3.93
N GLY A 47 21.29 -1.39 4.57
CA GLY A 47 21.78 -2.39 5.52
C GLY A 47 22.42 -3.62 4.86
N GLY A 48 22.52 -3.68 3.53
CA GLY A 48 23.11 -4.80 2.79
C GLY A 48 22.28 -6.10 2.80
N LYS A 49 21.00 -6.04 3.20
CA LYS A 49 20.12 -7.22 3.28
C LYS A 49 19.45 -7.56 1.95
N ILE A 50 19.27 -6.57 1.09
CA ILE A 50 18.66 -6.66 -0.24
C ILE A 50 19.48 -5.78 -1.20
N LYS A 51 19.75 -6.23 -2.43
CA LYS A 51 20.20 -5.35 -3.50
C LYS A 51 19.05 -5.07 -4.44
N LEU A 52 18.97 -3.85 -4.95
CA LEU A 52 17.91 -3.48 -5.90
C LEU A 52 17.97 -4.29 -7.21
N THR A 53 19.16 -4.80 -7.55
CA THR A 53 19.40 -5.68 -8.69
C THR A 53 19.10 -7.15 -8.43
N ASP A 54 18.78 -7.53 -7.19
CA ASP A 54 18.41 -8.92 -6.87
C ASP A 54 17.04 -9.24 -7.47
N ARG A 55 16.78 -10.52 -7.73
CA ARG A 55 15.48 -10.97 -8.24
C ARG A 55 14.44 -10.85 -7.13
N ALA A 56 13.30 -10.23 -7.42
CA ALA A 56 12.24 -10.03 -6.44
C ALA A 56 11.70 -11.36 -5.89
N ARG A 57 11.67 -12.41 -6.72
CA ARG A 57 11.26 -13.77 -6.31
C ARG A 57 12.06 -14.34 -5.13
N ASP A 58 13.29 -13.88 -4.91
CA ASP A 58 14.16 -14.40 -3.84
C ASP A 58 13.68 -13.95 -2.44
N TYR A 59 12.79 -12.95 -2.40
CA TYR A 59 12.25 -12.34 -1.18
C TYR A 59 10.74 -12.48 -1.04
N CYS A 60 10.06 -13.09 -2.01
CA CYS A 60 8.61 -13.24 -2.04
C CYS A 60 8.18 -14.69 -1.80
N PRO A 61 6.92 -14.92 -1.36
CA PRO A 61 6.33 -16.25 -1.29
C PRO A 61 6.43 -17.00 -2.62
N GLU A 62 6.51 -18.34 -2.56
CA GLU A 62 6.71 -19.21 -3.72
C GLU A 62 5.59 -19.06 -4.76
N GLU A 63 4.37 -18.77 -4.31
CA GLU A 63 3.18 -18.54 -5.12
C GLU A 63 3.33 -17.33 -6.06
N LEU A 64 4.19 -16.37 -5.72
CA LEU A 64 4.50 -15.20 -6.55
C LEU A 64 5.77 -15.37 -7.38
N ALA A 65 6.52 -16.46 -7.17
CA ALA A 65 7.85 -16.61 -7.72
C ALA A 65 7.85 -16.77 -9.25
N GLU A 66 6.80 -17.38 -9.83
CA GLU A 66 6.62 -17.44 -11.29
C GLU A 66 6.34 -16.06 -11.89
N LEU A 67 5.49 -15.26 -11.23
CA LEU A 67 5.14 -13.91 -11.65
C LEU A 67 6.34 -12.96 -11.64
N LEU A 68 7.25 -13.16 -10.69
CA LEU A 68 8.39 -12.30 -10.42
C LEU A 68 9.71 -12.86 -10.97
N ASN A 69 9.67 -13.88 -11.84
CA ASN A 69 10.85 -14.67 -12.16
C ASN A 69 12.05 -13.86 -12.69
N GLU A 70 11.78 -12.92 -13.59
CA GLU A 70 12.80 -12.03 -14.18
C GLU A 70 12.73 -10.59 -13.64
N CYS A 71 11.83 -10.32 -12.69
CA CYS A 71 11.61 -9.00 -12.11
C CYS A 71 12.66 -8.73 -11.03
N THR A 72 13.43 -7.65 -11.15
CA THR A 72 14.30 -7.19 -10.06
C THR A 72 13.50 -6.45 -8.98
N VAL A 73 14.10 -6.26 -7.80
CA VAL A 73 13.50 -5.41 -6.76
C VAL A 73 13.27 -3.98 -7.27
N GLU A 74 14.19 -3.43 -8.07
CA GLU A 74 14.04 -2.12 -8.72
C GLU A 74 12.86 -2.07 -9.70
N ASP A 75 12.72 -3.11 -10.53
CA ASP A 75 11.61 -3.21 -11.49
C ASP A 75 10.25 -3.21 -10.79
N LEU A 76 10.15 -3.87 -9.63
CA LEU A 76 8.93 -3.89 -8.83
C LEU A 76 8.63 -2.50 -8.22
N MET A 77 9.65 -1.84 -7.66
CA MET A 77 9.52 -0.51 -7.06
C MET A 77 9.14 0.58 -8.07
N THR A 78 9.51 0.39 -9.34
CA THR A 78 9.31 1.37 -10.41
C THR A 78 8.20 1.00 -11.39
N HIS A 79 7.43 -0.07 -11.11
CA HIS A 79 6.36 -0.59 -11.96
C HIS A 79 6.82 -1.02 -13.37
N GLN A 80 8.05 -1.51 -13.50
CA GLN A 80 8.63 -2.00 -14.77
C GLN A 80 8.73 -3.52 -14.86
N GLY A 81 8.39 -4.24 -13.78
CA GLY A 81 8.52 -5.70 -13.68
C GLY A 81 7.49 -6.53 -14.46
N GLY A 82 6.57 -5.91 -15.20
CA GLY A 82 5.58 -6.63 -16.02
C GLY A 82 4.50 -7.39 -15.25
N ALA A 83 4.44 -7.25 -13.91
CA ALA A 83 3.41 -7.87 -13.10
C ALA A 83 2.01 -7.34 -13.49
N PRO A 84 1.03 -8.23 -13.74
CA PRO A 84 -0.31 -7.83 -14.13
C PRO A 84 -0.99 -7.06 -13.01
N ASN A 85 -1.86 -6.13 -13.39
CA ASN A 85 -2.69 -5.41 -12.44
C ASN A 85 -3.66 -6.41 -11.77
N PRO A 86 -3.65 -6.55 -10.44
CA PRO A 86 -4.48 -7.53 -9.72
C PRO A 86 -5.94 -7.07 -9.61
N LEU A 87 -6.48 -6.35 -10.61
CA LEU A 87 -7.88 -5.94 -10.61
C LEU A 87 -8.78 -7.05 -11.19
N PRO A 88 -9.93 -7.33 -10.55
CA PRO A 88 -10.44 -6.67 -9.34
C PRO A 88 -9.67 -7.10 -8.07
N LEU A 89 -9.42 -6.13 -7.18
CA LEU A 89 -8.75 -6.38 -5.91
C LEU A 89 -9.70 -7.15 -4.99
N ASN A 90 -9.29 -8.29 -4.45
CA ASN A 90 -10.10 -9.15 -3.58
C ASN A 90 -10.62 -8.48 -2.30
N TRP A 91 -10.14 -7.29 -1.96
CA TRP A 91 -10.49 -6.50 -0.77
C TRP A 91 -11.32 -5.25 -1.11
N VAL A 92 -11.68 -5.08 -2.39
CA VAL A 92 -12.65 -4.07 -2.83
C VAL A 92 -13.98 -4.78 -3.01
N HIS A 93 -14.86 -4.61 -2.03
CA HIS A 93 -16.17 -5.22 -2.00
C HIS A 93 -17.26 -4.21 -2.31
N SER A 94 -18.33 -4.68 -2.91
CA SER A 94 -19.57 -3.90 -2.94
C SER A 94 -20.15 -3.79 -1.52
N PRO A 95 -20.89 -2.72 -1.18
CA PRO A 95 -21.52 -2.58 0.14
C PRO A 95 -22.47 -3.72 0.52
N ASP A 96 -22.92 -4.49 -0.48
CA ASP A 96 -23.86 -5.61 -0.32
C ASP A 96 -23.15 -6.97 -0.10
N GLU A 97 -21.81 -7.02 -0.20
CA GLU A 97 -21.03 -8.22 0.09
C GLU A 97 -20.76 -8.35 1.60
N THR A 98 -21.16 -9.49 2.17
CA THR A 98 -20.83 -9.86 3.54
C THR A 98 -19.45 -10.51 3.55
N ILE A 99 -18.50 -9.91 4.27
CA ILE A 99 -17.14 -10.42 4.43
C ILE A 99 -17.11 -11.27 5.71
N ASP A 100 -16.61 -12.50 5.62
CA ASP A 100 -16.16 -13.25 6.78
C ASP A 100 -14.72 -12.81 7.08
N GLU A 101 -14.52 -12.02 8.14
CA GLU A 101 -13.22 -11.44 8.51
C GLU A 101 -12.22 -12.48 9.10
N THR A 102 -12.44 -13.78 8.89
CA THR A 102 -11.63 -14.87 9.47
C THR A 102 -10.57 -15.46 8.55
N GLU A 103 -10.40 -14.95 7.33
CA GLU A 103 -9.33 -15.38 6.39
C GLU A 103 -8.23 -14.32 6.16
#